data_AF-A0A1Z9GWD1-F1
#
_entry.id   AF-A0A1Z9GWD1-F1
#
_cell.length_a   1.000
_cell.length_b   1.000
_cell.length_c   1.000
_cell.angle_alpha   90.00
_cell.angle_beta   90.00
_cell.angle_gamma   90.00
#
_symmetry.space_group_name_H-M   'P 1'
#
loop_
_entity.id
_entity.type
_entity.pdbx_description
1 polymer ?
#
loop_
_entity_poly.entity_id
_entity_poly.type
_entity_poly.pdbx_seq_one_letter_code
_entity_poly.pdbx_strand_id
1 'polypeptide(L)' 'MIDKIINFVKNYKPPREWRLPYLLLVSTIPPTLLTHFASVKYGISVGVTIGFFGSIPIVCYTCWKIFMDDWLGDD' A
#
# COMPACT_ATOMS: atom_id res chain seq x y z
N MET A 1 -4.27 -4.69 18.17
CA MET A 1 -3.06 -4.37 17.37
C MET A 1 -3.42 -3.92 15.96
N ILE A 2 -4.31 -4.67 15.30
CA ILE A 2 -4.88 -4.31 13.99
C ILE A 2 -5.56 -2.93 14.02
N ASP A 3 -6.39 -2.62 15.02
CA ASP A 3 -7.07 -1.31 15.13
C ASP A 3 -6.10 -0.14 15.24
N LYS A 4 -4.93 -0.37 15.86
CA LYS A 4 -3.88 0.64 16.00
C LYS A 4 -3.22 0.94 14.65
N ILE A 5 -3.03 -0.11 13.83
CA ILE A 5 -2.52 0.02 12.46
C ILE A 5 -3.55 0.74 11.59
N ILE A 6 -4.83 0.37 11.68
CA ILE A 6 -5.92 1.01 10.94
C ILE A 6 -6.00 2.51 11.30
N ASN A 7 -5.98 2.85 12.59
CA ASN A 7 -6.01 4.23 13.03
C ASN A 7 -4.76 5.01 12.61
N PHE A 8 -3.59 4.38 12.58
CA PHE A 8 -2.37 4.99 12.06
C PHE A 8 -2.52 5.29 10.57
N VAL A 9 -2.87 4.30 9.76
CA VAL A 9 -3.05 4.43 8.30
C VAL A 9 -4.12 5.47 7.94
N LYS A 10 -5.20 5.55 8.72
CA LYS A 10 -6.28 6.51 8.48
C LYS A 10 -5.85 7.95 8.74
N ASN A 11 -5.18 8.20 9.86
CA ASN A 11 -4.90 9.56 10.35
C ASN A 11 -3.49 10.06 10.04
N TYR A 12 -2.57 9.18 9.62
CA TYR A 12 -1.21 9.58 9.29
C TYR A 12 -1.20 10.36 7.97
N LYS A 13 -0.83 11.64 8.04
CA LYS A 13 -0.64 12.52 6.89
C LYS A 13 0.81 13.04 6.90
N PRO A 14 1.69 12.52 6.04
CA PRO A 14 3.07 13.00 5.98
C PRO A 14 3.14 14.44 5.42
N PRO A 15 4.26 15.15 5.65
CA PRO A 15 4.53 16.45 5.02
C PRO A 15 4.40 16.36 3.50
N ARG A 16 4.00 17.46 2.82
CA ARG A 16 3.66 17.47 1.38
C ARG A 16 4.73 16.83 0.50
N GLU A 17 5.99 17.18 0.71
CA GLU A 17 7.16 16.63 0.00
C GLU A 17 7.31 15.11 0.16
N TRP A 18 6.84 14.55 1.28
CA TRP A 18 6.93 13.13 1.61
C TRP A 18 5.68 12.33 1.23
N ARG A 19 4.58 12.97 0.82
CA ARG A 19 3.33 12.26 0.48
C ARG A 19 3.52 11.33 -0.71
N LEU A 20 4.16 11.78 -1.79
CA LEU A 20 4.41 10.95 -2.97
C LEU A 20 5.42 9.82 -2.68
N PRO A 21 6.60 10.08 -2.07
CA PRO A 21 7.50 9.01 -1.63
C PRO A 21 6.84 7.98 -0.71
N TYR A 22 6.03 8.45 0.25
CA TYR A 22 5.30 7.56 1.15
C TYR A 22 4.31 6.66 0.39
N LEU A 23 3.50 7.24 -0.51
CA LEU A 23 2.53 6.47 -1.29
C LEU A 23 3.20 5.45 -2.20
N LEU A 24 4.37 5.77 -2.77
CA LEU A 24 5.19 4.83 -3.53
C LEU A 24 5.72 3.70 -2.66
N LEU A 25 6.21 3.99 -1.45
CA LEU A 25 6.68 2.95 -0.54
C LEU A 25 5.54 2.02 -0.10
N VAL A 26 4.37 2.57 0.22
CA VAL A 26 3.19 1.80 0.60
C VAL A 26 2.65 0.98 -0.56
N SER A 27 2.73 1.46 -1.80
CA SER A 27 2.26 0.72 -2.98
C SER A 27 3.26 -0.32 -3.50
N THR A 28 4.52 -0.27 -3.09
CA THR A 28 5.58 -1.17 -3.59
C THR A 28 6.01 -2.21 -2.57
N ILE A 29 6.33 -1.80 -1.34
CA ILE A 29 6.94 -2.68 -0.34
C ILE A 29 5.98 -3.81 0.07
N PRO A 30 4.74 -3.55 0.53
CA PRO A 30 3.84 -4.61 0.93
C PRO A 30 3.48 -5.58 -0.22
N PRO A 31 3.15 -5.13 -1.45
CA PRO A 31 2.91 -6.04 -2.57
C PRO A 31 4.12 -6.88 -2.94
N THR A 32 5.32 -6.28 -2.94
CA THR A 32 6.57 -6.99 -3.26
C THR A 32 6.87 -8.06 -2.21
N LEU A 33 6.77 -7.71 -0.92
CA LEU A 33 6.98 -8.67 0.17
C LEU A 33 5.94 -9.79 0.14
N LEU A 34 4.67 -9.45 -0.07
CA LEU A 34 3.60 -10.44 -0.18
C LEU A 34 3.88 -11.42 -1.32
N THR A 35 4.22 -10.90 -2.50
CA THR A 35 4.57 -11.71 -3.67
C THR A 35 5.80 -12.58 -3.41
N HIS A 36 6.85 -12.00 -2.82
CA HIS A 36 8.10 -12.70 -2.52
C HIS A 36 7.86 -13.87 -1.58
N PHE A 37 7.27 -13.61 -0.40
CA PHE A 37 7.04 -14.67 0.59
C PHE A 37 6.00 -15.70 0.12
N ALA A 38 4.96 -15.27 -0.60
CA ALA A 38 4.00 -16.21 -1.18
C ALA A 38 4.65 -17.09 -2.25
N SER A 39 5.57 -16.55 -3.07
CA SER A 39 6.29 -17.31 -4.09
C SER A 39 7.27 -18.31 -3.47
N VAL A 40 7.99 -17.92 -2.41
CA VAL A 40 8.87 -18.82 -1.66
C VAL A 40 8.07 -19.97 -1.04
N LYS A 41 6.86 -19.71 -0.54
CA LYS A 41 6.06 -20.71 0.19
C LYS A 41 5.21 -21.62 -0.70
N TYR A 42 4.58 -21.08 -1.74
CA TYR A 42 3.57 -21.79 -2.55
C TYR A 42 4.00 -22.01 -4.01
N GLY A 43 5.22 -21.59 -4.37
CA GLY A 43 5.71 -21.61 -5.74
C GLY A 43 5.33 -20.35 -6.52
N ILE A 44 6.04 -20.09 -7.62
CA ILE A 44 6.00 -18.82 -8.35
C ILE A 44 4.60 -18.48 -8.86
N SER A 45 3.91 -19.41 -9.54
CA SER A 45 2.61 -19.14 -10.15
C SER A 45 1.54 -18.76 -9.12
N VAL A 46 1.44 -19.54 -8.03
CA VAL A 46 0.50 -19.27 -6.94
C VAL A 46 0.91 -18.02 -6.16
N GLY A 47 2.21 -17.84 -5.89
CA GLY A 47 2.74 -16.69 -5.18
C GLY A 47 2.49 -15.36 -5.88
N VAL A 48 2.71 -15.30 -7.19
CA VAL A 48 2.39 -14.12 -8.02
C VAL A 48 0.89 -13.84 -8.02
N THR A 49 0.05 -14.88 -8.09
CA THR A 49 -1.41 -14.73 -8.05
C THR A 49 -1.86 -14.14 -6.71
N ILE A 50 -1.34 -14.64 -5.58
CA ILE A 50 -1.62 -14.11 -4.24
C ILE A 50 -1.13 -12.66 -4.12
N GLY A 51 0.08 -12.37 -4.60
CA GLY A 51 0.65 -11.03 -4.62
C GLY A 51 -0.23 -10.03 -5.37
N PHE A 52 -0.69 -10.42 -6.57
CA PHE A 52 -1.58 -9.61 -7.39
C PHE A 52 -2.89 -9.27 -6.66
N PHE A 53 -3.64 -10.27 -6.21
CA PHE A 53 -4.93 -10.03 -5.54
C PHE A 53 -4.77 -9.31 -4.20
N GLY A 54 -3.73 -9.63 -3.44
CA GLY A 54 -3.43 -8.96 -2.17
C GLY A 54 -2.96 -7.52 -2.34
N SER A 55 -2.51 -7.11 -3.53
CA SER A 55 -2.13 -5.72 -3.82
C SER A 55 -3.33 -4.79 -4.06
N ILE A 56 -4.50 -5.32 -4.42
CA ILE A 56 -5.68 -4.53 -4.78
C ILE A 56 -6.10 -3.55 -3.65
N PRO A 57 -6.24 -3.98 -2.38
CA PRO A 57 -6.60 -3.06 -1.30
C PRO A 57 -5.57 -1.94 -1.08
N ILE A 58 -4.29 -2.22 -1.34
CA ILE A 58 -3.19 -1.27 -1.18
C ILE A 58 -3.27 -0.21 -2.29
N VAL A 59 -3.51 -0.63 -3.53
CA VAL A 59 -3.73 0.30 -4.65
C VAL A 59 -4.97 1.15 -4.40
N CYS A 60 -6.08 0.54 -3.96
CA CYS A 60 -7.29 1.29 -3.60
C CYS A 60 -7.03 2.33 -2.51
N TYR A 61 -6.24 2.00 -1.47
CA TYR A 61 -5.83 2.94 -0.44
C TYR A 61 -5.01 4.11 -1.03
N THR A 62 -4.02 3.81 -1.86
CA THR A 62 -3.19 4.84 -2.51
C THR A 62 -4.03 5.78 -3.38
N CYS A 63 -4.95 5.24 -4.19
CA CYS A 63 -5.88 6.03 -4.98
C CYS A 63 -6.81 6.87 -4.11
N TRP A 64 -7.34 6.32 -3.01
CA TRP A 64 -8.15 7.07 -2.05
C TRP A 64 -7.38 8.26 -1.50
N LYS A 65 -6.13 8.06 -1.05
CA LYS A 65 -5.30 9.14 -0.51
C LYS A 65 -5.00 10.24 -1.53
N ILE A 66 -4.78 9.87 -2.79
CA ILE A 66 -4.52 10.85 -3.85
C ILE A 66 -5.78 11.63 -4.23
N PHE A 67 -6.90 10.94 -4.49
CA PHE A 67 -8.07 11.56 -5.12
C PHE A 67 -9.15 12.03 -4.14
N MET A 68 -9.35 11.32 -3.03
CA MET A 68 -10.39 11.67 -2.04
C MET A 68 -9.84 12.57 -0.93
N ASP A 69 -8.65 12.25 -0.43
CA ASP A 69 -8.00 13.05 0.62
C ASP A 69 -7.15 14.20 0.04
N ASP A 70 -7.11 14.34 -1.29
CA ASP A 70 -6.37 15.34 -2.07
C ASP A 70 -4.92 15.55 -1.58
N TRP A 71 -4.21 14.45 -1.33
CA TRP A 71 -2.85 14.54 -0.78
C TRP A 71 -1.85 15.23 -1.71
N LEU A 72 -2.09 15.22 -3.02
CA LEU A 72 -1.23 15.85 -4.01
C LEU A 72 -1.77 17.19 -4.51
N GLY A 73 -2.94 17.62 -4.03
CA GLY A 73 -3.50 18.93 -4.36
C GLY A 73 -2.59 20.06 -3.92
N ASP A 74 -2.64 21.13 -4.71
CA ASP A 74 -1.96 22.38 -4.41
C ASP A 74 -2.86 23.20 -3.48
N ASP A 75 -2.47 23.35 -2.21
CA ASP A 75 -2.61 24.67 -1.57
C ASP A 75 -1.72 25.66 -2.34
#